data_AF-A0A3S1Q0X9-F1
#
_entry.id   AF-A0A3S1Q0X9-F1
#
_cell.length_a   1.000
_cell.length_b   1.000
_cell.length_c   1.000
_cell.angle_alpha   90.00
_cell.angle_beta   90.00
_cell.angle_gamma   90.00
#
_symmetry.space_group_name_H-M   'P 1'
#
loop_
_entity.id
_entity.type
_entity.pdbx_description
1 polymer ?
#
loop_
_entity_poly.entity_id
_entity_poly.type
_entity_poly.pdbx_seq_one_letter_code
_entity_poly.pdbx_strand_id
1 'polypeptide(L)' 'MSKATSRFAFVSSDTADARAALESLSSHYGQTSVEEAEIVVALGGDGFLLQTLRDTMSTGKKVYGMNRGTIGFLMNEY' A
#
# COMPACT_ATOMS: atom_id res chain seq x y z
N MET A 1 -9.09 -19.75 15.40
CA MET A 1 -7.86 -18.93 15.39
C MET A 1 -8.28 -17.52 15.04
N SER A 2 -8.20 -16.55 15.95
CA SER A 2 -8.53 -15.16 15.63
C SER A 2 -7.44 -14.61 14.72
N LYS A 3 -7.73 -14.47 13.43
CA LYS A 3 -6.87 -13.72 12.52
C LYS A 3 -6.81 -12.30 13.10
N ALA A 4 -5.66 -11.88 13.61
CA ALA A 4 -5.48 -10.50 14.05
C ALA A 4 -5.85 -9.60 12.86
N THR A 5 -6.92 -8.84 12.99
CA THR A 5 -7.42 -7.96 11.93
C THR A 5 -6.48 -6.77 11.85
N SER A 6 -5.37 -6.92 11.11
CA SER A 6 -4.47 -5.81 10.84
C SER A 6 -5.23 -4.72 10.08
N ARG A 7 -5.08 -3.46 10.51
CA ARG A 7 -5.70 -2.29 9.88
C ARG A 7 -4.83 -1.83 8.72
N PHE A 8 -5.29 -2.10 7.50
CA PHE A 8 -4.58 -1.75 6.27
C PHE A 8 -5.15 -0.48 5.64
N ALA A 9 -4.26 0.40 5.18
CA ALA A 9 -4.58 1.42 4.18
C ALA A 9 -3.87 1.09 2.87
N PHE A 10 -4.65 0.82 1.83
CA PHE A 10 -4.15 0.67 0.47
C PHE A 10 -4.17 2.02 -0.22
N VAL A 11 -3.02 2.44 -0.76
CA VAL A 11 -2.87 3.66 -1.58
C VAL A 11 -2.27 3.26 -2.92
N SER A 12 -2.71 3.91 -4.00
CA SER A 12 -2.26 3.56 -5.34
C SER A 12 -1.80 4.77 -6.13
N SER A 13 -0.84 4.57 -7.01
CA SER A 13 -0.56 5.51 -8.09
C SER A 13 -1.72 5.58 -9.09
N ASP A 14 -1.66 6.53 -10.03
CA ASP A 14 -2.76 6.80 -10.97
C ASP A 14 -2.86 5.83 -12.16
N THR A 15 -2.06 4.76 -12.16
CA THR A 15 -2.10 3.73 -13.20
C THR A 15 -3.31 2.80 -13.02
N ALA A 16 -3.82 2.28 -14.15
CA ALA A 16 -4.98 1.39 -14.14
C ALA A 16 -4.73 0.13 -13.29
N ASP A 17 -3.56 -0.50 -13.43
CA ASP A 17 -3.21 -1.72 -12.70
C ASP A 17 -3.08 -1.47 -11.19
N ALA A 18 -2.54 -0.32 -10.78
CA ALA A 18 -2.43 0.03 -9.36
C ALA A 18 -3.81 0.30 -8.72
N ARG A 19 -4.73 0.95 -9.45
CA ARG A 19 -6.10 1.17 -8.98
C ARG A 19 -6.88 -0.13 -8.88
N ALA A 20 -6.79 -1.01 -9.88
CA ALA A 20 -7.41 -2.33 -9.85
C ALA A 20 -6.90 -3.18 -8.68
N ALA A 21 -5.60 -3.10 -8.38
CA ALA A 21 -5.00 -3.74 -7.23
C ALA A 21 -5.55 -3.20 -5.91
N LEU A 22 -5.73 -1.88 -5.81
CA LEU A 22 -6.31 -1.24 -4.63
C LEU A 22 -7.72 -1.75 -4.37
N GLU A 23 -8.57 -1.76 -5.40
CA GLU A 23 -9.94 -2.27 -5.30
C GLU A 23 -9.98 -3.74 -4.87
N SER A 24 -9.13 -4.58 -5.48
CA SER A 24 -9.05 -6.01 -5.17
C SER A 24 -8.60 -6.27 -3.72
N LEU A 25 -7.52 -5.63 -3.26
CA LEU A 25 -7.02 -5.81 -1.90
C LEU A 25 -7.94 -5.22 -0.85
N SER A 26 -8.45 -4.00 -1.08
CA SER A 26 -9.38 -3.36 -0.16
C SER A 26 -10.67 -4.18 0.01
N SER A 27 -11.18 -4.78 -1.07
CA SER A 27 -12.33 -5.68 -0.99
C SER A 27 -12.05 -6.96 -0.20
N HIS A 28 -10.82 -7.46 -0.20
CA HIS A 28 -10.48 -8.74 0.45
C HIS A 28 -10.02 -8.57 1.90
N TYR A 29 -9.27 -7.51 2.20
CA TYR A 29 -8.63 -7.26 3.50
C TYR A 29 -9.28 -6.12 4.29
N GLY A 30 -10.22 -5.40 3.70
CA GLY A 30 -10.79 -4.17 4.24
C GLY A 30 -9.91 -2.95 3.96
N GLN A 31 -10.46 -1.76 4.19
CA GLN A 31 -9.75 -0.49 3.98
C GLN A 31 -10.04 0.45 5.14
N THR A 32 -9.00 1.06 5.69
CA THR A 32 -9.10 2.16 6.63
C THR A 32 -8.37 3.39 6.09
N SER A 33 -8.49 4.52 6.79
CA SER A 33 -7.74 5.72 6.48
C SER A 33 -6.25 5.51 6.76
N VAL A 34 -5.38 6.23 6.04
CA VAL A 34 -3.94 6.23 6.32
C VAL A 34 -3.64 6.69 7.74
N GLU A 35 -4.52 7.49 8.36
CA GLU A 35 -4.36 7.98 9.73
C GLU A 35 -4.53 6.86 10.76
N GLU A 36 -5.50 5.98 10.55
CA GLU A 36 -5.83 4.86 11.44
C GLU A 36 -5.09 3.56 11.09
N ALA A 37 -4.47 3.49 9.91
CA ALA A 37 -3.76 2.30 9.48
C ALA A 37 -2.50 2.02 10.32
N GLU A 38 -2.28 0.74 10.60
CA GLU A 38 -1.02 0.25 11.15
C GLU A 38 -0.01 -0.05 10.04
N ILE A 39 -0.53 -0.43 8.88
CA ILE A 39 0.22 -0.80 7.70
C ILE A 39 -0.36 -0.05 6.50
N VAL A 40 0.47 0.72 5.82
CA VAL A 40 0.15 1.37 4.55
C VAL A 40 0.76 0.56 3.42
N VAL A 41 -0.04 0.14 2.46
CA VAL A 41 0.40 -0.62 1.30
C VAL A 41 0.35 0.32 0.08
N ALA A 42 1.53 0.65 -0.45
CA ALA A 42 1.69 1.49 -1.62
C ALA A 42 1.74 0.63 -2.89
N LEU A 43 0.76 0.82 -3.78
CA LEU A 43 0.57 0.09 -5.02
C LEU A 43 1.02 0.96 -6.19
N GLY A 44 2.15 0.64 -6.83
CA GLY A 44 2.66 1.47 -7.92
C GLY A 44 4.14 1.26 -8.23
N GLY A 45 4.84 2.37 -8.45
CA GLY A 45 6.27 2.49 -8.76
C GLY A 45 7.15 2.82 -7.54
N ASP A 46 8.48 2.74 -7.69
CA ASP A 46 9.42 3.09 -6.60
C ASP A 46 9.23 4.56 -6.18
N GLY A 47 9.00 5.46 -7.15
CA GLY A 47 8.71 6.87 -6.87
C GLY A 47 7.45 7.06 -6.03
N PHE A 48 6.44 6.22 -6.23
CA PHE A 48 5.21 6.26 -5.44
C PHE A 48 5.41 5.71 -4.02
N LEU A 49 6.20 4.64 -3.87
CA LEU A 49 6.59 4.13 -2.56
C LEU A 49 7.39 5.18 -1.78
N LEU A 50 8.37 5.83 -2.41
CA LEU A 50 9.16 6.89 -1.78
C LEU A 50 8.30 8.09 -1.37
N GLN A 51 7.35 8.49 -2.22
CA GLN A 51 6.39 9.54 -1.89
C GLN A 51 5.55 9.15 -0.67
N THR A 52 5.02 7.92 -0.65
CA THR A 52 4.23 7.39 0.47
C THR A 52 5.04 7.34 1.76
N LEU A 53 6.32 6.92 1.69
CA LEU A 53 7.23 6.91 2.83
C LEU A 53 7.48 8.32 3.37
N ARG A 54 7.67 9.30 2.48
CA ARG A 54 7.86 10.71 2.88
C ARG A 54 6.61 11.28 3.56
N ASP A 55 5.43 10.97 3.03
CA ASP A 55 4.15 11.46 3.57
C ASP A 55 3.80 10.82 4.91
N THR A 56 4.30 9.61 5.17
CA THR A 56 4.05 8.86 6.41
C THR A 56 5.22 8.87 7.39
N MET A 57 6.36 9.46 7.05
CA MET A 57 7.61 9.42 7.82
C MET A 57 7.45 9.91 9.26
N SER A 58 6.65 10.94 9.49
CA SER A 58 6.40 11.51 10.82
C SER A 58 5.36 10.76 11.65
N THR A 59 4.72 9.73 11.08
CA THR A 59 3.60 9.00 11.70
C THR A 59 4.03 7.69 12.36
N GLY A 60 5.25 7.21 12.09
CA GLY A 60 5.74 5.91 12.57
C GLY A 60 5.06 4.70 11.92
N LYS A 61 4.24 4.90 10.88
CA LYS A 61 3.52 3.84 10.19
C LYS A 61 4.45 2.99 9.34
N LYS A 62 4.14 1.69 9.28
CA LYS A 62 4.86 0.75 8.41
C LYS A 62 4.34 0.91 7.00
N VAL A 63 5.24 1.15 6.05
CA VAL A 63 4.89 1.23 4.61
C VAL A 63 5.45 0.02 3.89
N TYR A 64 4.62 -0.62 3.08
CA TYR A 64 4.99 -1.75 2.22
C TYR A 64 4.70 -1.42 0.76
N GLY A 65 5.69 -1.60 -0.12
CA GLY A 65 5.53 -1.36 -1.55
C GLY A 65 5.24 -2.65 -2.32
N MET A 66 4.18 -2.64 -3.12
CA MET A 66 3.87 -3.69 -4.08
C MET A 66 3.86 -3.13 -5.50
N ASN A 67 4.58 -3.81 -6.38
CA ASN A 67 4.74 -3.41 -7.76
C ASN A 67 3.62 -3.98 -8.63
N ARG A 68 3.11 -3.15 -9.56
CA ARG A 68 2.13 -3.53 -10.57
C ARG A 68 2.61 -3.33 -12.02
N GLY A 69 3.92 -3.20 -12.22
CA GLY A 69 4.57 -3.12 -13.52
C GLY A 69 5.89 -3.90 -13.54
N THR A 70 6.93 -3.38 -14.20
CA THR A 70 8.28 -3.96 -14.18
C THR A 70 8.89 -3.86 -12.78
N ILE A 71 9.49 -4.95 -12.28
CA ILE A 71 10.17 -5.01 -10.97
C ILE A 71 11.14 -3.83 -10.82
N GLY A 72 10.79 -2.87 -9.96
CA GLY A 72 11.66 -1.79 -9.50
C GLY A 72 12.58 -2.25 -8.38
N PHE A 73 13.51 -1.41 -7.95
CA PHE A 73 14.55 -1.79 -7.00
C PHE A 73 14.01 -1.99 -5.56
N LEU A 74 12.86 -1.38 -5.21
CA LEU A 74 12.37 -1.30 -3.83
C LEU A 74 11.04 -2.03 -3.59
N MET A 75 10.42 -2.63 -4.61
CA MET A 75 9.07 -3.18 -4.50
C MET A 75 8.99 -4.67 -4.78
N ASN A 76 8.11 -5.33 -4.03
CA ASN A 76 7.82 -6.76 -4.18
C ASN A 76 6.73 -6.99 -5.23
N GLU A 77 6.71 -8.17 -5.84
CA GLU A 77 5.61 -8.59 -6.73
C GLU A 77 4.29 -8.70 -5.96
N TYR A 78 3.19 -8.38 -6.65
CA TYR A 78 1.82 -8.57 -6.17
C TYR A 78 1.22 -9.84 -6.77
#